data_AF-A0A3C1W7I5-F1
#
_entry.id   AF-A0A3C1W7I5-F1
#
_cell.length_a   1.000
_cell.length_b   1.000
_cell.length_c   1.000
_cell.angle_alpha   90.00
_cell.angle_beta   90.00
_cell.angle_gamma   90.00
#
_symmetry.space_group_name_H-M   'P 1'
#
loop_
_entity.id
_entity.type
_entity.pdbx_description
1 polymer ?
#
loop_
_entity_poly.entity_id
_entity_poly.type
_entity_poly.pdbx_seq_one_letter_code
_entity_poly.pdbx_strand_id
1 'polypeptide(L)'
;MIRNAAFRKSCRRRLTLFTIFVLAGLDVQAADAANTPVKVFILSGQSNMVGAGKVDGGSSRWGAEFIDPVVSVYKGAYDPKADYDVLEPVRALKLGKFGGVTPTPYPGGGTQVTRGFIRVEETGIYEFRPGYGGSMDNVMEVDGRVVHRKEVNGDAVREEIRLERGKRVPFKITYFSADANGLGWIVRLDVPGALSTMVKLKGMYPYLIDESRQWKFRDDVYYKGVVAATGSHWLGVARGRIGPELGFGHVVGNHMEEPVLILKTSQGNRSLSWDFLPPGSKRFEYDGKIYAGYKESPLSWSKGSDPEPINWYAGKQYDDCFGAAHDVLDNFDKEFPHWQGRGYEVEGFVWWQGDKDRYNEAHAVHYEKNLVRLIKTLRGEFKAPNAKFVVATLGQTARGAPPGNEKLILDGQLAVDGASGKYPEFRGNVATVYTHPLSQGGASNSHYDGNSQTYMDIGEAIGEAMVGLMKHE
;
A
#
# COMPACT_ATOMS: atom_id res chain seq x y z
N MET A 1 66.43 -23.93 23.80
CA MET A 1 65.56 -23.50 24.91
C MET A 1 65.74 -22.00 25.14
N ILE A 2 64.65 -21.26 25.02
CA ILE A 2 64.21 -20.21 25.98
C ILE A 2 65.10 -18.95 26.15
N ARG A 3 64.55 -17.82 25.65
CA ARG A 3 64.46 -16.45 26.22
C ARG A 3 65.76 -15.66 26.46
N ASN A 4 65.80 -14.33 26.52
CA ASN A 4 65.00 -13.19 26.02
C ASN A 4 65.91 -11.95 26.23
N ALA A 5 65.50 -10.81 25.64
CA ALA A 5 65.85 -9.42 26.00
C ALA A 5 67.27 -8.94 25.61
N ALA A 6 67.50 -7.70 25.17
CA ALA A 6 66.69 -6.56 24.77
C ALA A 6 67.67 -5.57 24.13
N PHE A 7 67.30 -4.81 23.10
CA PHE A 7 67.95 -3.53 22.86
C PHE A 7 66.99 -2.53 22.22
N ARG A 8 66.86 -1.39 22.90
CA ARG A 8 66.16 -0.18 22.47
C ARG A 8 66.76 0.37 21.17
N LYS A 9 65.94 0.98 20.31
CA LYS A 9 66.34 2.21 19.61
C LYS A 9 65.15 3.10 19.24
N SER A 10 65.37 4.37 19.52
CA SER A 10 64.45 5.50 19.45
C SER A 10 64.31 6.05 18.02
N CYS A 11 63.06 6.19 17.61
CA CYS A 11 62.43 7.36 16.98
C CYS A 11 63.28 8.28 16.07
N ARG A 12 62.96 8.30 14.76
CA ARG A 12 62.86 9.52 13.94
C ARG A 12 61.77 9.34 12.89
N ARG A 13 60.73 10.17 13.00
CA ARG A 13 59.56 10.27 12.11
C ARG A 13 59.98 10.67 10.69
N ARG A 14 59.46 9.98 9.67
CA ARG A 14 59.23 10.53 8.33
C ARG A 14 57.72 10.57 8.12
N LEU A 15 57.20 11.78 7.96
CA LEU A 15 55.80 12.09 7.68
C LEU A 15 55.61 11.96 6.16
N THR A 16 54.90 10.92 5.72
CA THR A 16 54.46 10.81 4.31
C THR A 16 53.07 11.43 4.23
N LEU A 17 52.95 12.54 3.49
CA LEU A 17 51.67 13.10 3.07
C LEU A 17 50.96 12.08 2.18
N PHE A 18 49.82 11.55 2.62
CA PHE A 18 48.79 11.01 1.73
C PHE A 18 47.70 12.07 1.62
N THR A 19 47.73 12.82 0.53
CA THR A 19 46.67 13.78 0.20
C THR A 19 45.43 13.01 -0.21
N ILE A 20 44.36 13.23 0.55
CA ILE A 20 43.00 12.75 0.33
C ILE A 20 42.48 13.29 -1.00
N PHE A 21 42.14 12.40 -1.93
CA PHE A 21 41.46 12.73 -3.19
C PHE A 21 40.21 11.85 -3.37
N VAL A 22 39.36 11.74 -2.34
CA VAL A 22 38.13 10.92 -2.38
C VAL A 22 36.91 11.64 -1.79
N LEU A 23 36.81 12.96 -1.94
CA LEU A 23 35.63 13.72 -1.48
C LEU A 23 34.92 14.54 -2.56
N ALA A 24 35.46 14.64 -3.78
CA ALA A 24 34.83 15.39 -4.86
C ALA A 24 33.89 14.57 -5.76
N GLY A 25 33.84 13.24 -5.59
CA GLY A 25 33.01 12.35 -6.43
C GLY A 25 31.58 12.14 -5.92
N LEU A 26 31.36 12.23 -4.61
CA LEU A 26 30.04 11.99 -4.00
C LEU A 26 29.10 13.20 -4.14
N ASP A 27 29.64 14.42 -4.05
CA ASP A 27 28.83 15.64 -4.17
C ASP A 27 28.34 15.92 -5.60
N VAL A 28 29.02 15.42 -6.64
CA VAL A 28 28.62 15.62 -8.03
C VAL A 28 27.48 14.66 -8.43
N GLN A 29 27.50 13.40 -7.98
CA GLN A 29 26.41 12.44 -8.21
C GLN A 29 25.11 12.83 -7.48
N ALA A 30 25.22 13.34 -6.25
CA ALA A 30 24.04 13.80 -5.50
C ALA A 30 23.38 15.05 -6.12
N ALA A 31 24.17 15.93 -6.75
CA ALA A 31 23.67 17.12 -7.43
C ALA A 31 22.96 16.82 -8.76
N ASP A 32 23.36 15.76 -9.48
CA ASP A 32 22.70 15.32 -10.72
C ASP A 32 21.34 14.63 -10.45
N ALA A 33 21.26 13.77 -9.42
CA ALA A 33 20.00 13.11 -9.04
C ALA A 33 18.91 14.09 -8.56
N ALA A 34 19.29 15.30 -8.12
CA ALA A 34 18.35 16.35 -7.74
C ALA A 34 17.66 17.02 -8.95
N ASN A 35 18.24 16.91 -10.15
CA ASN A 35 17.79 17.59 -11.37
C ASN A 35 17.19 16.67 -12.43
N THR A 36 17.15 15.36 -12.20
CA THR A 36 16.51 14.42 -13.14
C THR A 36 14.97 14.48 -13.04
N PRO A 37 14.23 14.27 -14.14
CA PRO A 37 12.78 14.17 -14.09
C PRO A 37 12.30 13.02 -13.20
N VAL A 38 11.15 13.21 -12.56
CA VAL A 38 10.51 12.13 -11.79
C VAL A 38 9.98 11.04 -12.72
N LYS A 39 10.26 9.77 -12.42
CA LYS A 39 9.77 8.63 -13.21
C LYS A 39 8.36 8.26 -12.79
N VAL A 40 7.39 8.39 -13.70
CA VAL A 40 5.97 8.17 -13.43
C VAL A 40 5.53 6.81 -13.95
N PHE A 41 4.90 6.04 -13.07
CA PHE A 41 4.18 4.82 -13.42
C PHE A 41 2.68 5.01 -13.19
N ILE A 42 1.88 4.82 -14.24
CA ILE A 42 0.43 4.96 -14.16
C ILE A 42 -0.20 3.58 -13.95
N LEU A 43 -0.74 3.36 -12.74
CA LEU A 43 -1.39 2.12 -12.33
C LEU A 43 -2.90 2.25 -12.49
N SER A 44 -3.48 1.47 -13.41
CA SER A 44 -4.90 1.58 -13.76
C SER A 44 -5.60 0.22 -13.81
N GLY A 45 -6.93 0.24 -13.74
CA GLY A 45 -7.74 -0.97 -13.73
C GLY A 45 -8.95 -0.86 -12.82
N GLN A 46 -9.49 -2.01 -12.41
CA GLN A 46 -10.68 -2.06 -11.54
C GLN A 46 -10.34 -2.25 -10.06
N SER A 47 -11.30 -2.76 -9.27
CA SER A 47 -11.20 -2.89 -7.82
C SER A 47 -10.00 -3.69 -7.30
N ASN A 48 -9.44 -4.61 -8.10
CA ASN A 48 -8.17 -5.25 -7.75
C ASN A 48 -7.00 -4.25 -7.75
N MET A 49 -6.93 -3.36 -8.75
CA MET A 49 -5.94 -2.28 -8.75
C MET A 49 -6.16 -1.28 -7.61
N VAL A 50 -7.44 -0.98 -7.27
CA VAL A 50 -7.78 -0.12 -6.12
C VAL A 50 -7.12 -0.66 -4.85
N GLY A 51 -7.19 -1.97 -4.64
CA GLY A 51 -6.57 -2.67 -3.52
C GLY A 51 -7.55 -2.98 -2.40
N ALA A 52 -7.57 -4.24 -1.97
CA ALA A 52 -8.39 -4.71 -0.86
C ALA A 52 -7.62 -5.60 0.13
N GLY A 53 -6.30 -5.74 -0.03
CA GLY A 53 -5.47 -6.53 0.86
C GLY A 53 -5.53 -5.95 2.26
N LYS A 54 -5.98 -6.74 3.24
CA LYS A 54 -6.13 -6.29 4.63
C LYS A 54 -4.76 -6.16 5.29
N VAL A 55 -4.50 -5.02 5.91
CA VAL A 55 -3.22 -4.82 6.62
C VAL A 55 -3.16 -5.64 7.91
N ASP A 56 -4.26 -5.72 8.63
CA ASP A 56 -4.38 -6.48 9.88
C ASP A 56 -5.75 -7.16 9.97
N GLY A 57 -6.04 -7.81 11.10
CA GLY A 57 -7.33 -8.46 11.38
C GLY A 57 -8.51 -7.50 11.58
N GLY A 58 -8.28 -6.19 11.46
CA GLY A 58 -9.19 -5.16 11.89
C GLY A 58 -8.83 -4.63 13.28
N SER A 59 -8.98 -3.32 13.45
CA SER A 59 -8.88 -2.65 14.74
C SER A 59 -10.26 -2.44 15.34
N SER A 60 -10.46 -2.79 16.60
CA SER A 60 -11.62 -2.37 17.37
C SER A 60 -11.20 -1.32 18.40
N ARG A 61 -12.09 -0.34 18.65
CA ARG A 61 -11.94 0.51 19.84
C ARG A 61 -12.00 -0.38 21.07
N TRP A 62 -11.29 0.02 22.11
CA TRP A 62 -11.37 -0.67 23.39
C TRP A 62 -12.81 -0.79 23.88
N GLY A 63 -13.11 -1.92 24.51
CA GLY A 63 -14.43 -2.19 25.06
C GLY A 63 -14.39 -3.24 26.17
N ALA A 64 -15.20 -4.28 26.03
CA ALA A 64 -15.45 -5.28 27.07
C ALA A 64 -14.22 -6.11 27.45
N GLU A 65 -13.18 -6.10 26.61
CA GLU A 65 -11.90 -6.76 26.88
C GLU A 65 -11.11 -6.06 27.99
N PHE A 66 -11.35 -4.79 28.29
CA PHE A 66 -10.72 -4.07 29.40
C PHE A 66 -11.63 -4.09 30.64
N ILE A 67 -11.18 -4.77 31.69
CA ILE A 67 -11.97 -5.03 32.91
C ILE A 67 -11.32 -4.41 34.14
N ASP A 68 -12.19 -3.96 35.06
CA ASP A 68 -11.84 -3.27 36.31
C ASP A 68 -10.83 -2.10 36.17
N PRO A 69 -10.95 -1.20 35.17
CA PRO A 69 -10.01 -0.10 34.99
C PRO A 69 -10.15 0.96 36.10
N VAL A 70 -9.01 1.39 36.64
CA VAL A 70 -8.89 2.46 37.64
C VAL A 70 -7.83 3.44 37.18
N VAL A 71 -8.17 4.72 37.09
CA VAL A 71 -7.20 5.79 36.88
C VAL A 71 -6.79 6.38 38.22
N SER A 72 -5.48 6.50 38.43
CA SER A 72 -4.86 7.11 39.60
C SER A 72 -4.14 8.39 39.18
N VAL A 73 -4.28 9.44 39.98
CA VAL A 73 -3.65 10.75 39.76
C VAL A 73 -2.53 10.93 40.76
N TYR A 74 -1.37 11.34 40.28
CA TYR A 74 -0.17 11.61 41.06
C TYR A 74 0.21 13.09 40.94
N LYS A 75 0.78 13.65 41.99
CA LYS A 75 1.12 15.07 42.04
C LYS A 75 2.23 15.41 41.03
N GLY A 76 2.04 16.50 40.29
CA GLY A 76 3.04 17.04 39.37
C GLY A 76 2.94 16.47 37.95
N ALA A 77 3.69 17.08 37.03
CA ALA A 77 3.84 16.57 35.65
C ALA A 77 4.60 15.24 35.65
N TYR A 78 4.53 14.52 34.53
CA TYR A 78 5.21 13.23 34.37
C TYR A 78 6.70 13.36 34.62
N ASP A 79 7.19 12.62 35.62
CA ASP A 79 8.60 12.39 35.90
C ASP A 79 8.99 10.97 35.44
N PRO A 80 9.92 10.81 34.47
CA PRO A 80 10.40 9.52 34.02
C PRO A 80 11.24 8.75 35.05
N LYS A 81 11.67 9.40 36.15
CA LYS A 81 12.40 8.76 37.25
C LYS A 81 11.49 8.30 38.38
N ALA A 82 10.22 8.69 38.37
CA ALA A 82 9.27 8.31 39.40
C ALA A 82 8.76 6.88 39.19
N ASP A 83 8.68 6.14 40.29
CA ASP A 83 8.03 4.83 40.32
C ASP A 83 6.58 5.01 40.79
N TYR A 84 5.65 5.11 39.83
CA TYR A 84 4.23 5.28 40.11
C TYR A 84 3.57 4.03 40.71
N ASP A 85 4.25 2.88 40.77
CA ASP A 85 3.72 1.67 41.42
C ASP A 85 3.94 1.72 42.96
N VAL A 86 4.86 2.55 43.46
CA VAL A 86 5.10 2.74 44.90
C VAL A 86 4.54 4.06 45.46
N LEU A 87 4.30 5.05 44.61
CA LEU A 87 3.76 6.34 45.05
C LEU A 87 2.29 6.25 45.49
N GLU A 88 1.92 7.05 46.48
CA GLU A 88 0.50 7.21 46.86
C GLU A 88 -0.20 8.20 45.91
N PRO A 89 -1.33 7.80 45.29
CA PRO A 89 -2.09 8.70 44.43
C PRO A 89 -2.87 9.73 45.24
N VAL A 90 -2.94 10.96 44.74
CA VAL A 90 -3.79 12.02 45.35
C VAL A 90 -5.27 11.78 45.10
N ARG A 91 -5.60 11.02 44.06
CA ARG A 91 -6.98 10.65 43.69
C ARG A 91 -6.97 9.36 42.91
N ALA A 92 -7.97 8.51 43.12
CA ALA A 92 -8.25 7.35 42.28
C ALA A 92 -9.72 7.37 41.85
N LEU A 93 -9.99 6.93 40.62
CA LEU A 93 -11.33 6.85 40.05
C LEU A 93 -11.49 5.49 39.35
N LYS A 94 -12.47 4.70 39.80
CA LYS A 94 -12.92 3.52 39.07
C LYS A 94 -13.67 3.96 37.82
N LEU A 95 -13.25 3.48 36.65
CA LEU A 95 -13.81 3.86 35.37
C LEU A 95 -14.96 2.91 35.03
N GLY A 96 -16.19 3.42 35.03
CA GLY A 96 -17.38 2.64 34.69
C GLY A 96 -17.47 2.31 33.19
N LYS A 97 -16.86 3.15 32.34
CA LYS A 97 -16.68 2.92 30.90
C LYS A 97 -15.23 3.22 30.53
N PHE A 98 -14.59 2.27 29.85
CA PHE A 98 -13.24 2.41 29.30
C PHE A 98 -13.27 2.04 27.82
N GLY A 99 -12.76 2.92 26.97
CA GLY A 99 -12.93 2.84 25.53
C GLY A 99 -14.30 3.29 25.02
N GLY A 100 -14.69 2.79 23.85
CA GLY A 100 -15.95 3.12 23.18
C GLY A 100 -16.03 4.54 22.60
N VAL A 101 -17.25 5.07 22.53
CA VAL A 101 -17.53 6.44 22.04
C VAL A 101 -17.71 7.46 23.18
N THR A 102 -17.99 6.98 24.39
CA THR A 102 -18.25 7.80 25.59
C THR A 102 -17.55 7.20 26.82
N PRO A 103 -16.20 7.18 26.84
CA PRO A 103 -15.45 6.70 28.02
C PRO A 103 -15.74 7.58 29.24
N THR A 104 -15.56 7.04 30.44
CA THR A 104 -15.61 7.83 31.67
C THR A 104 -14.52 8.92 31.61
N PRO A 105 -14.88 10.21 31.77
CA PRO A 105 -13.89 11.28 31.79
C PRO A 105 -12.88 11.09 32.91
N TYR A 106 -11.63 11.35 32.59
CA TYR A 106 -10.55 11.29 33.56
C TYR A 106 -10.64 12.50 34.51
N PRO A 107 -10.20 12.35 35.77
CA PRO A 107 -10.29 13.42 36.76
C PRO A 107 -9.41 14.64 36.43
N GLY A 108 -8.42 14.49 35.55
CA GLY A 108 -7.48 15.54 35.16
C GLY A 108 -6.48 15.89 36.27
N GLY A 109 -5.54 16.76 35.92
CA GLY A 109 -4.45 17.20 36.79
C GLY A 109 -3.37 16.14 37.00
N GLY A 110 -2.17 16.59 37.35
CA GLY A 110 -1.06 15.72 37.69
C GLY A 110 -0.69 14.70 36.61
N THR A 111 0.04 13.66 37.02
CA THR A 111 0.34 12.50 36.19
C THR A 111 -0.74 11.45 36.38
N GLN A 112 -1.28 10.93 35.28
CA GLN A 112 -2.38 9.98 35.34
C GLN A 112 -1.88 8.60 34.93
N VAL A 113 -2.19 7.59 35.74
CA VAL A 113 -1.83 6.19 35.49
C VAL A 113 -3.07 5.32 35.58
N THR A 114 -3.38 4.61 34.51
CA THR A 114 -4.54 3.72 34.45
C THR A 114 -4.10 2.28 34.56
N ARG A 115 -4.68 1.54 35.50
CA ARG A 115 -4.42 0.12 35.71
C ARG A 115 -5.71 -0.69 35.62
N GLY A 116 -5.62 -1.94 35.23
CA GLY A 116 -6.74 -2.87 35.19
C GLY A 116 -6.31 -4.20 34.63
N PHE A 117 -7.25 -4.93 34.04
CA PHE A 117 -6.94 -6.19 33.36
C PHE A 117 -7.51 -6.20 31.94
N ILE A 118 -6.86 -6.97 31.08
CA ILE A 118 -7.32 -7.32 29.75
C ILE A 118 -7.78 -8.77 29.78
N ARG A 119 -8.90 -9.05 29.13
CA ARG A 119 -9.44 -10.40 28.91
C ARG A 119 -10.03 -10.49 27.52
N VAL A 120 -9.29 -11.14 26.62
CA VAL A 120 -9.70 -11.34 25.23
C VAL A 120 -10.63 -12.54 25.08
N GLU A 121 -11.53 -12.48 24.09
CA GLU A 121 -12.45 -13.58 23.76
C GLU A 121 -11.82 -14.63 22.85
N GLU A 122 -10.68 -14.32 22.23
CA GLU A 122 -9.97 -15.21 21.32
C GLU A 122 -8.50 -15.28 21.70
N THR A 123 -7.90 -16.47 21.61
CA THR A 123 -6.44 -16.59 21.75
C THR A 123 -5.80 -16.08 20.48
N GLY A 124 -4.79 -15.21 20.60
CA GLY A 124 -4.11 -14.66 19.44
C GLY A 124 -2.95 -13.74 19.78
N ILE A 125 -2.40 -13.12 18.75
CA ILE A 125 -1.36 -12.09 18.85
C ILE A 125 -1.98 -10.72 18.60
N TYR A 126 -1.76 -9.80 19.52
CA TYR A 126 -2.40 -8.49 19.55
C TYR A 126 -1.39 -7.35 19.59
N GLU A 127 -1.80 -6.21 19.06
CA GLU A 127 -1.13 -4.91 19.18
C GLU A 127 -2.09 -3.92 19.85
N PHE A 128 -1.57 -3.10 20.76
CA PHE A 128 -2.34 -2.07 21.46
C PHE A 128 -1.98 -0.68 20.95
N ARG A 129 -3.00 0.14 20.72
CA ARG A 129 -2.86 1.55 20.29
C ARG A 129 -3.56 2.44 21.32
N PRO A 130 -2.95 2.67 22.50
CA PRO A 130 -3.51 3.49 23.56
C PRO A 130 -3.54 4.98 23.18
N GLY A 131 -4.66 5.64 23.50
CA GLY A 131 -4.86 7.06 23.33
C GLY A 131 -5.36 7.50 21.95
N TYR A 132 -5.84 8.74 21.88
CA TYR A 132 -6.24 9.47 20.68
C TYR A 132 -5.85 10.94 20.85
N GLY A 133 -5.19 11.52 19.85
CA GLY A 133 -4.61 12.87 19.97
C GLY A 133 -3.47 12.90 20.99
N GLY A 134 -3.40 13.93 21.83
CA GLY A 134 -2.33 14.10 22.81
C GLY A 134 -2.25 13.00 23.89
N SER A 135 -3.31 12.22 24.09
CA SER A 135 -3.27 11.08 25.03
C SER A 135 -2.49 9.88 24.50
N MET A 136 -2.08 9.91 23.22
CA MET A 136 -1.19 8.90 22.65
C MET A 136 0.23 8.98 23.24
N ASP A 137 0.60 10.11 23.82
CA ASP A 137 1.86 10.30 24.53
C ASP A 137 1.81 9.55 25.86
N ASN A 138 2.10 8.25 25.79
CA ASN A 138 2.03 7.33 26.91
C ASN A 138 2.95 6.12 26.69
N VAL A 139 3.19 5.41 27.78
CA VAL A 139 3.66 4.03 27.75
C VAL A 139 2.54 3.12 28.24
N MET A 140 2.29 2.04 27.52
CA MET A 140 1.39 0.97 27.94
C MET A 140 2.19 -0.31 28.16
N GLU A 141 2.00 -0.89 29.33
CA GLU A 141 2.51 -2.19 29.71
C GLU A 141 1.34 -3.19 29.81
N VAL A 142 1.55 -4.41 29.31
CA VAL A 142 0.64 -5.54 29.48
C VAL A 142 1.48 -6.73 29.94
N ASP A 143 1.04 -7.37 31.03
CA ASP A 143 1.81 -8.43 31.69
C ASP A 143 3.25 -8.02 32.07
N GLY A 144 3.42 -6.75 32.48
CA GLY A 144 4.73 -6.17 32.81
C GLY A 144 5.66 -5.93 31.61
N ARG A 145 5.19 -6.15 30.37
CA ARG A 145 5.94 -5.86 29.14
C ARG A 145 5.43 -4.59 28.49
N VAL A 146 6.33 -3.71 28.05
CA VAL A 146 5.97 -2.53 27.26
C VAL A 146 5.45 -2.98 25.90
N VAL A 147 4.20 -2.67 25.59
CA VAL A 147 3.54 -3.01 24.30
C VAL A 147 3.28 -1.80 23.43
N HIS A 148 3.33 -0.60 24.00
CA HIS A 148 3.30 0.66 23.26
C HIS A 148 4.12 1.69 24.03
N ARG A 149 4.88 2.49 23.30
CA ARG A 149 5.54 3.67 23.82
C ARG A 149 5.54 4.75 22.77
N LYS A 150 5.04 5.94 23.11
CA LYS A 150 5.16 7.13 22.27
C LYS A 150 5.56 8.30 23.16
N GLU A 151 6.72 8.87 22.87
CA GLU A 151 7.19 10.09 23.52
C GLU A 151 6.45 11.32 22.96
N VAL A 152 6.47 12.41 23.72
CA VAL A 152 5.97 13.71 23.24
C VAL A 152 6.77 14.11 22.00
N ASN A 153 6.06 14.41 20.90
CA ASN A 153 6.65 14.67 19.57
C ASN A 153 7.43 13.51 18.93
N GLY A 154 7.39 12.31 19.51
CA GLY A 154 7.98 11.10 18.93
C GLY A 154 6.95 10.22 18.21
N ASP A 155 7.46 9.26 17.45
CA ASP A 155 6.65 8.20 16.85
C ASP A 155 6.32 7.10 17.86
N ALA A 156 5.22 6.40 17.61
CA ALA A 156 4.81 5.27 18.44
C ALA A 156 5.59 4.02 18.05
N VAL A 157 6.24 3.40 19.04
CA VAL A 157 6.82 2.06 18.92
C VAL A 157 5.87 1.08 19.61
N ARG A 158 5.52 -0.01 18.92
CA ARG A 158 4.58 -1.02 19.40
C ARG A 158 5.14 -2.42 19.29
N GLU A 159 4.91 -3.21 20.32
CA GLU A 159 5.28 -4.62 20.35
C GLU A 159 4.05 -5.52 20.31
N GLU A 160 4.22 -6.68 19.69
CA GLU A 160 3.20 -7.71 19.67
C GLU A 160 3.16 -8.48 21.01
N ILE A 161 1.96 -8.80 21.47
CA ILE A 161 1.76 -9.62 22.66
C ILE A 161 0.76 -10.75 22.40
N ARG A 162 1.11 -11.95 22.83
CA ARG A 162 0.20 -13.10 22.80
C ARG A 162 -0.71 -13.06 24.02
N LEU A 163 -2.01 -13.14 23.78
CA LEU A 163 -3.03 -13.25 24.84
C LEU A 163 -3.82 -14.54 24.65
N GLU A 164 -4.20 -15.17 25.76
CA GLU A 164 -5.01 -16.38 25.76
C GLU A 164 -6.46 -16.06 26.15
N ARG A 165 -7.40 -16.72 25.46
CA ARG A 165 -8.84 -16.60 25.72
C ARG A 165 -9.15 -16.71 27.21
N GLY A 166 -9.89 -15.73 27.72
CA GLY A 166 -10.45 -15.75 29.07
C GLY A 166 -9.44 -15.51 30.21
N LYS A 167 -8.13 -15.49 29.95
CA LYS A 167 -7.14 -15.13 30.97
C LYS A 167 -7.25 -13.65 31.31
N ARG A 168 -7.13 -13.33 32.61
CA ARG A 168 -7.03 -11.96 33.12
C ARG A 168 -5.56 -11.57 33.12
N VAL A 169 -5.18 -10.60 32.29
CA VAL A 169 -3.80 -10.13 32.13
C VAL A 169 -3.71 -8.68 32.60
N PRO A 170 -2.82 -8.31 33.55
CA PRO A 170 -2.76 -6.93 34.03
C PRO A 170 -2.27 -5.98 32.94
N PHE A 171 -2.81 -4.76 32.93
CA PHE A 171 -2.28 -3.66 32.12
C PHE A 171 -2.04 -2.40 32.96
N LYS A 172 -1.11 -1.57 32.50
CA LYS A 172 -0.80 -0.25 33.05
C LYS A 172 -0.57 0.73 31.90
N ILE A 173 -1.16 1.92 31.96
CA ILE A 173 -0.89 3.01 31.03
C ILE A 173 -0.45 4.22 31.84
N THR A 174 0.76 4.72 31.57
CA THR A 174 1.28 5.95 32.17
C THR A 174 1.28 7.03 31.10
N TYR A 175 0.47 8.07 31.31
CA TYR A 175 0.33 9.16 30.36
C TYR A 175 1.37 10.25 30.65
N PHE A 176 2.00 10.75 29.59
CA PHE A 176 3.05 11.78 29.67
C PHE A 176 2.50 13.20 29.55
N SER A 177 1.28 13.34 29.03
CA SER A 177 0.61 14.61 28.78
C SER A 177 -0.64 14.80 29.65
N ALA A 178 -1.13 16.04 29.70
CA ALA A 178 -2.36 16.40 30.40
C ALA A 178 -3.63 15.88 29.69
N ASP A 179 -3.51 15.42 28.44
CA ASP A 179 -4.63 15.00 27.59
C ASP A 179 -5.11 13.57 27.90
N ALA A 180 -4.55 12.93 28.93
CA ALA A 180 -4.83 11.55 29.31
C ALA A 180 -6.33 11.20 29.27
N ASN A 181 -6.64 10.11 28.58
CA ASN A 181 -8.00 9.59 28.47
C ASN A 181 -8.02 8.08 28.25
N GLY A 182 -9.14 7.45 28.58
CA GLY A 182 -9.32 6.01 28.47
C GLY A 182 -9.75 5.53 27.08
N LEU A 183 -9.23 6.12 26.01
CA LEU A 183 -9.48 5.67 24.64
C LEU A 183 -8.28 4.87 24.12
N GLY A 184 -8.54 3.97 23.17
CA GLY A 184 -7.52 3.25 22.46
C GLY A 184 -8.12 2.18 21.55
N TRP A 185 -7.24 1.46 20.85
CA TRP A 185 -7.60 0.36 19.96
C TRP A 185 -6.81 -0.90 20.31
N ILE A 186 -7.46 -2.04 20.10
CA ILE A 186 -6.83 -3.36 20.10
C ILE A 186 -6.90 -3.91 18.67
N VAL A 187 -5.81 -4.51 18.21
CA VAL A 187 -5.70 -5.02 16.84
C VAL A 187 -5.23 -6.46 16.89
N ARG A 188 -5.92 -7.35 16.17
CA ARG A 188 -5.48 -8.73 16.01
C ARG A 188 -4.53 -8.85 14.83
N LEU A 189 -3.32 -9.36 15.08
CA LEU A 189 -2.24 -9.38 14.09
C LEU A 189 -2.06 -10.71 13.37
N ASP A 190 -2.54 -11.82 13.94
CA ASP A 190 -2.34 -13.19 13.45
C ASP A 190 -3.46 -13.71 12.56
N VAL A 191 -4.13 -12.82 11.83
CA VAL A 191 -5.20 -13.19 10.90
C VAL A 191 -4.61 -13.71 9.59
N PRO A 192 -4.94 -14.93 9.14
CA PRO A 192 -4.45 -15.48 7.89
C PRO A 192 -4.70 -14.54 6.70
N GLY A 193 -3.68 -14.32 5.88
CA GLY A 193 -3.76 -13.45 4.70
C GLY A 193 -3.69 -11.94 5.00
N ALA A 194 -3.61 -11.50 6.26
CA ALA A 194 -3.40 -10.09 6.60
C ALA A 194 -1.91 -9.71 6.56
N LEU A 195 -1.57 -8.51 6.08
CA LEU A 195 -0.18 -8.08 5.86
C LEU A 195 0.68 -8.19 7.13
N SER A 196 0.13 -7.84 8.29
CA SER A 196 0.76 -7.98 9.60
C SER A 196 1.19 -9.41 9.87
N THR A 197 0.37 -10.40 9.51
CA THR A 197 0.71 -11.82 9.69
C THR A 197 1.91 -12.19 8.84
N MET A 198 1.90 -11.82 7.56
CA MET A 198 3.00 -12.16 6.65
C MET A 198 4.30 -11.48 7.07
N VAL A 199 4.25 -10.19 7.39
CA VAL A 199 5.45 -9.40 7.70
C VAL A 199 5.95 -9.66 9.10
N LYS A 200 5.11 -9.40 10.11
CA LYS A 200 5.54 -9.45 11.50
C LYS A 200 5.70 -10.88 12.03
N LEU A 201 4.92 -11.84 11.54
CA LEU A 201 4.91 -13.20 12.11
C LEU A 201 5.56 -14.26 11.22
N LYS A 202 5.54 -14.09 9.88
CA LYS A 202 6.15 -15.05 8.94
C LYS A 202 7.47 -14.58 8.33
N GLY A 203 7.87 -13.33 8.56
CA GLY A 203 9.13 -12.77 8.03
C GLY A 203 9.13 -12.54 6.52
N MET A 204 7.96 -12.48 5.89
CA MET A 204 7.82 -12.14 4.47
C MET A 204 7.90 -10.61 4.28
N TYR A 205 8.36 -10.14 3.12
CA TYR A 205 8.50 -8.71 2.81
C TYR A 205 9.22 -7.91 3.92
N PRO A 206 10.42 -8.34 4.36
CA PRO A 206 11.10 -7.74 5.52
C PRO A 206 11.43 -6.26 5.31
N TYR A 207 11.50 -5.80 4.06
CA TYR A 207 11.73 -4.41 3.68
C TYR A 207 10.58 -3.46 4.06
N LEU A 208 9.41 -3.97 4.47
CA LEU A 208 8.25 -3.17 4.89
C LEU A 208 8.33 -2.69 6.34
N ILE A 209 9.30 -3.17 7.12
CA ILE A 209 9.50 -2.77 8.51
C ILE A 209 10.92 -2.29 8.76
N ASP A 210 11.08 -1.42 9.75
CA ASP A 210 12.38 -0.98 10.25
C ASP A 210 12.96 -1.94 11.29
N GLU A 211 14.14 -1.60 11.83
CA GLU A 211 14.82 -2.37 12.87
C GLU A 211 14.01 -2.45 14.18
N SER A 212 13.11 -1.48 14.41
CA SER A 212 12.16 -1.46 15.54
C SER A 212 10.85 -2.18 15.22
N ARG A 213 10.79 -2.89 14.07
CA ARG A 213 9.62 -3.63 13.58
C ARG A 213 8.38 -2.77 13.34
N GLN A 214 8.56 -1.47 13.14
CA GLN A 214 7.49 -0.54 12.75
C GLN A 214 7.41 -0.43 11.23
N TRP A 215 6.23 -0.08 10.70
CA TRP A 215 6.05 0.08 9.24
C TRP A 215 6.98 1.16 8.70
N LYS A 216 7.79 0.80 7.73
CA LYS A 216 8.75 1.70 7.07
C LYS A 216 8.12 2.33 5.84
N PHE A 217 8.33 3.62 5.68
CA PHE A 217 8.00 4.37 4.47
C PHE A 217 9.25 4.58 3.63
N ARG A 218 9.07 4.58 2.31
CA ARG A 218 10.10 4.97 1.33
C ARG A 218 10.11 6.48 1.15
N ASP A 219 11.28 7.08 1.03
CA ASP A 219 11.49 8.51 0.81
C ASP A 219 11.88 8.86 -0.65
N ASP A 220 11.87 7.87 -1.53
CA ASP A 220 12.21 7.97 -2.96
C ASP A 220 11.04 7.57 -3.88
N VAL A 221 10.04 6.87 -3.36
CA VAL A 221 8.84 6.48 -4.10
C VAL A 221 7.60 7.13 -3.49
N TYR A 222 6.89 7.94 -4.27
CA TYR A 222 5.71 8.66 -3.84
C TYR A 222 4.45 8.05 -4.45
N TYR A 223 3.40 7.90 -3.65
CA TYR A 223 2.09 7.43 -4.07
C TYR A 223 1.10 8.59 -4.23
N LYS A 224 0.43 8.64 -5.39
CA LYS A 224 -0.73 9.50 -5.64
C LYS A 224 -1.88 8.67 -6.18
N GLY A 225 -2.94 8.53 -5.38
CA GLY A 225 -4.20 7.90 -5.81
C GLY A 225 -5.25 8.95 -6.18
N VAL A 226 -5.90 8.76 -7.34
CA VAL A 226 -7.02 9.59 -7.82
C VAL A 226 -8.22 8.73 -8.18
N VAL A 227 -9.41 9.34 -8.20
CA VAL A 227 -10.73 8.69 -8.42
C VAL A 227 -11.14 7.74 -7.28
N ALA A 228 -10.36 6.69 -7.04
CA ALA A 228 -10.48 5.80 -5.88
C ALA A 228 -9.11 5.59 -5.22
N ALA A 229 -9.09 4.91 -4.07
CA ALA A 229 -7.88 4.73 -3.25
C ALA A 229 -7.10 6.05 -3.04
N THR A 230 -7.82 7.15 -2.82
CA THR A 230 -7.22 8.49 -2.81
C THR A 230 -6.19 8.65 -1.70
N GLY A 231 -5.10 9.33 -2.03
CA GLY A 231 -3.97 9.53 -1.13
C GLY A 231 -2.83 10.27 -1.81
N SER A 232 -2.00 10.92 -1.01
CA SER A 232 -0.79 11.60 -1.44
C SER A 232 0.21 11.43 -0.29
N HIS A 233 1.14 10.49 -0.43
CA HIS A 233 2.14 10.20 0.59
C HIS A 233 3.31 9.39 0.01
N TRP A 234 4.44 9.46 0.68
CA TRP A 234 5.54 8.51 0.54
C TRP A 234 5.06 7.05 0.63
N LEU A 235 5.61 6.16 -0.19
CA LEU A 235 5.11 4.78 -0.30
C LEU A 235 5.34 4.01 1.01
N GLY A 236 4.28 3.42 1.53
CA GLY A 236 4.31 2.64 2.77
C GLY A 236 2.91 2.19 3.19
N VAL A 237 2.82 1.51 4.33
CA VAL A 237 1.55 1.02 4.88
C VAL A 237 0.81 2.18 5.58
N ALA A 238 0.08 2.99 4.79
CA ALA A 238 -0.56 4.21 5.28
C ALA A 238 -2.01 4.02 5.78
N ARG A 239 -2.69 2.96 5.33
CA ARG A 239 -4.11 2.71 5.61
C ARG A 239 -4.35 1.25 5.96
N GLY A 240 -5.56 0.88 6.38
CA GLY A 240 -5.92 -0.50 6.69
C GLY A 240 -6.02 -1.45 5.49
N ARG A 241 -5.78 -0.96 4.27
CA ARG A 241 -5.77 -1.75 3.04
C ARG A 241 -4.60 -1.37 2.15
N ILE A 242 -4.12 -2.35 1.38
CA ILE A 242 -3.11 -2.20 0.33
C ILE A 242 -3.63 -2.71 -1.01
N GLY A 243 -3.09 -2.21 -2.10
CA GLY A 243 -3.17 -2.84 -3.41
C GLY A 243 -1.79 -3.30 -3.93
N PRO A 244 -1.67 -3.55 -5.24
CA PRO A 244 -0.41 -4.00 -5.85
C PRO A 244 0.69 -2.93 -5.87
N GLU A 245 0.34 -1.66 -5.67
CA GLU A 245 1.26 -0.51 -5.66
C GLU A 245 2.36 -0.66 -4.62
N LEU A 246 2.10 -1.35 -3.52
CA LEU A 246 3.08 -1.51 -2.46
C LEU A 246 4.23 -2.40 -2.95
N GLY A 247 3.93 -3.64 -3.38
CA GLY A 247 4.93 -4.54 -3.96
C GLY A 247 5.58 -3.94 -5.22
N PHE A 248 4.77 -3.43 -6.14
CA PHE A 248 5.25 -2.81 -7.38
C PHE A 248 6.24 -1.69 -7.10
N GLY A 249 5.87 -0.77 -6.22
CA GLY A 249 6.65 0.42 -5.89
C GLY A 249 7.97 0.11 -5.23
N HIS A 250 8.04 -0.92 -4.39
CA HIS A 250 9.31 -1.37 -3.82
C HIS A 250 10.23 -1.95 -4.90
N VAL A 251 9.71 -2.72 -5.85
CA VAL A 251 10.53 -3.30 -6.92
C VAL A 251 11.07 -2.23 -7.86
N VAL A 252 10.23 -1.32 -8.36
CA VAL A 252 10.70 -0.27 -9.28
C VAL A 252 11.57 0.76 -8.57
N GLY A 253 11.26 1.13 -7.32
CA GLY A 253 12.07 2.05 -6.53
C GLY A 253 13.47 1.49 -6.22
N ASN A 254 13.62 0.17 -6.07
CA ASN A 254 14.94 -0.45 -5.91
C ASN A 254 15.77 -0.46 -7.21
N HIS A 255 15.14 -0.25 -8.36
CA HIS A 255 15.81 -0.25 -9.65
C HIS A 255 16.20 1.15 -10.13
N MET A 256 15.40 2.16 -9.78
CA MET A 256 15.59 3.54 -10.21
C MET A 256 16.56 4.29 -9.29
N GLU A 257 17.37 5.17 -9.87
CA GLU A 257 18.13 6.18 -9.11
C GLU A 257 17.31 7.46 -8.94
N GLU A 258 16.45 7.76 -9.91
CA GLU A 258 15.51 8.87 -9.88
C GLU A 258 14.32 8.60 -8.96
N PRO A 259 13.70 9.64 -8.38
CA PRO A 259 12.47 9.46 -7.63
C PRO A 259 11.36 8.92 -8.53
N VAL A 260 10.48 8.13 -7.91
CA VAL A 260 9.37 7.47 -8.58
C VAL A 260 8.04 8.03 -8.11
N LEU A 261 7.15 8.36 -9.04
CA LEU A 261 5.74 8.61 -8.77
C LEU A 261 4.90 7.42 -9.22
N ILE A 262 4.19 6.79 -8.28
CA ILE A 262 3.11 5.86 -8.58
C ILE A 262 1.81 6.65 -8.63
N LEU A 263 1.30 6.89 -9.84
CA LEU A 263 0.03 7.55 -10.09
C LEU A 263 -1.06 6.50 -10.32
N LYS A 264 -1.88 6.24 -9.31
CA LYS A 264 -2.94 5.23 -9.38
C LYS A 264 -4.28 5.85 -9.80
N THR A 265 -4.83 5.38 -10.91
CA THR A 265 -6.09 5.85 -11.52
C THR A 265 -7.02 4.66 -11.75
N SER A 266 -7.66 4.18 -10.67
CA SER A 266 -8.44 2.94 -10.70
C SER A 266 -9.85 3.12 -10.15
N GLN A 267 -10.79 2.29 -10.62
CA GLN A 267 -12.16 2.33 -10.12
C GLN A 267 -12.85 0.96 -10.17
N GLY A 268 -13.49 0.59 -9.06
CA GLY A 268 -14.17 -0.71 -8.92
C GLY A 268 -15.39 -0.89 -9.82
N ASN A 269 -15.69 -2.15 -10.18
CA ASN A 269 -16.88 -2.54 -10.96
C ASN A 269 -16.95 -1.86 -12.35
N ARG A 270 -15.87 -1.99 -13.15
CA ARG A 270 -15.72 -1.33 -14.45
C ARG A 270 -15.16 -2.28 -15.50
N SER A 271 -15.82 -2.34 -16.66
CA SER A 271 -15.46 -3.18 -17.81
C SER A 271 -14.59 -2.41 -18.80
N LEU A 272 -13.63 -3.09 -19.42
CA LEU A 272 -12.83 -2.55 -20.51
C LEU A 272 -13.68 -2.28 -21.76
N SER A 273 -14.66 -3.15 -22.03
CA SER A 273 -15.48 -3.07 -23.23
C SER A 273 -16.67 -2.11 -23.14
N TRP A 274 -16.81 -1.39 -22.01
CA TRP A 274 -17.85 -0.38 -21.83
C TRP A 274 -17.32 0.82 -21.05
N ASP A 275 -16.91 0.66 -19.80
CA ASP A 275 -16.58 1.77 -18.92
C ASP A 275 -15.23 2.41 -19.25
N PHE A 276 -14.21 1.58 -19.45
CA PHE A 276 -12.85 1.97 -19.85
C PHE A 276 -12.65 1.91 -21.37
N LEU A 277 -13.74 1.88 -22.15
CA LEU A 277 -13.66 1.73 -23.60
C LEU A 277 -12.81 2.89 -24.18
N PRO A 278 -11.67 2.61 -24.84
CA PRO A 278 -10.76 3.68 -25.22
C PRO A 278 -11.34 4.60 -26.31
N PRO A 279 -10.93 5.87 -26.36
CA PRO A 279 -11.31 6.83 -27.39
C PRO A 279 -11.24 6.26 -28.81
N GLY A 280 -12.26 6.52 -29.62
CA GLY A 280 -12.36 6.09 -31.03
C GLY A 280 -12.74 4.62 -31.25
N SER A 281 -13.06 3.86 -30.19
CA SER A 281 -13.68 2.53 -30.30
C SER A 281 -15.02 2.63 -31.04
N LYS A 282 -15.25 1.70 -31.97
CA LYS A 282 -16.45 1.69 -32.84
C LYS A 282 -17.52 0.75 -32.26
N ARG A 283 -18.76 0.99 -32.66
CA ARG A 283 -19.86 0.04 -32.46
C ARG A 283 -19.48 -1.33 -33.00
N PHE A 284 -20.03 -2.36 -32.37
CA PHE A 284 -19.96 -3.71 -32.91
C PHE A 284 -21.28 -4.44 -32.70
N GLU A 285 -21.55 -5.42 -33.55
CA GLU A 285 -22.74 -6.27 -33.46
C GLU A 285 -22.36 -7.58 -32.80
N TYR A 286 -23.19 -8.02 -31.85
CA TYR A 286 -23.08 -9.33 -31.23
C TYR A 286 -24.46 -9.81 -30.81
N ASP A 287 -24.84 -11.01 -31.24
CA ASP A 287 -26.12 -11.66 -30.90
C ASP A 287 -27.35 -10.75 -31.08
N GLY A 288 -27.48 -10.15 -32.27
CA GLY A 288 -28.60 -9.28 -32.62
C GLY A 288 -28.64 -7.93 -31.89
N LYS A 289 -27.62 -7.58 -31.10
CA LYS A 289 -27.47 -6.29 -30.44
C LYS A 289 -26.32 -5.48 -31.02
N ILE A 290 -26.48 -4.16 -31.01
CA ILE A 290 -25.41 -3.20 -31.24
C ILE A 290 -24.86 -2.77 -29.88
N TYR A 291 -23.56 -2.93 -29.69
CA TYR A 291 -22.81 -2.42 -28.56
C TYR A 291 -22.25 -1.05 -28.89
N ALA A 292 -22.33 -0.12 -27.95
CA ALA A 292 -21.94 1.28 -28.15
C ALA A 292 -20.45 1.44 -28.46
N GLY A 293 -20.15 2.37 -29.37
CA GLY A 293 -18.81 2.94 -29.51
C GLY A 293 -18.51 3.96 -28.42
N TYR A 294 -17.26 4.43 -28.37
CA TYR A 294 -16.84 5.47 -27.41
C TYR A 294 -17.74 6.72 -27.51
N LYS A 295 -18.14 7.27 -26.36
CA LYS A 295 -19.11 8.39 -26.18
C LYS A 295 -20.57 8.10 -26.55
N GLU A 296 -20.91 6.85 -26.85
CA GLU A 296 -22.30 6.46 -27.11
C GLU A 296 -22.97 5.86 -25.87
N SER A 297 -24.30 5.80 -25.91
CA SER A 297 -25.15 5.29 -24.84
C SER A 297 -26.43 4.70 -25.42
N PRO A 298 -27.03 3.68 -24.78
CA PRO A 298 -26.56 2.94 -23.61
C PRO A 298 -25.51 1.89 -24.00
N LEU A 299 -25.16 0.99 -23.07
CA LEU A 299 -24.19 -0.09 -23.28
C LEU A 299 -24.44 -0.88 -24.57
N SER A 300 -25.70 -1.25 -24.80
CA SER A 300 -26.14 -1.93 -26.02
C SER A 300 -27.63 -1.74 -26.25
N TRP A 301 -28.08 -1.89 -27.49
CA TRP A 301 -29.50 -1.89 -27.88
C TRP A 301 -29.75 -2.93 -28.99
N SER A 302 -31.02 -3.25 -29.24
CA SER A 302 -31.39 -4.19 -30.30
C SER A 302 -31.03 -3.63 -31.68
N LYS A 303 -30.56 -4.48 -32.59
CA LYS A 303 -30.29 -4.05 -33.96
C LYS A 303 -31.57 -3.55 -34.63
N GLY A 304 -31.49 -2.37 -35.23
CA GLY A 304 -32.62 -1.71 -35.89
C GLY A 304 -33.54 -0.92 -34.96
N SER A 305 -33.25 -0.85 -33.65
CA SER A 305 -33.94 0.07 -32.74
C SER A 305 -33.14 1.34 -32.50
N ASP A 306 -33.82 2.41 -32.13
CA ASP A 306 -33.19 3.63 -31.63
C ASP A 306 -32.85 3.48 -30.14
N PRO A 307 -31.62 3.79 -29.71
CA PRO A 307 -31.23 3.70 -28.30
C PRO A 307 -31.71 4.90 -27.48
N GLU A 308 -32.23 4.64 -26.29
CA GLU A 308 -32.47 5.67 -25.27
C GLU A 308 -31.22 5.84 -24.39
N PRO A 309 -30.60 7.04 -24.36
CA PRO A 309 -29.41 7.29 -23.55
C PRO A 309 -29.68 7.14 -22.04
N ILE A 310 -28.66 6.70 -21.30
CA ILE A 310 -28.63 6.68 -19.84
C ILE A 310 -27.64 7.73 -19.34
N ASN A 311 -27.61 8.00 -18.04
CA ASN A 311 -26.60 8.89 -17.44
C ASN A 311 -25.22 8.20 -17.30
N TRP A 312 -24.77 7.58 -18.38
CA TRP A 312 -23.49 6.92 -18.55
C TRP A 312 -23.19 6.77 -20.04
N TYR A 313 -21.93 6.67 -20.43
CA TYR A 313 -21.54 6.44 -21.82
C TYR A 313 -20.29 5.56 -21.91
N ALA A 314 -20.07 4.97 -23.08
CA ALA A 314 -18.91 4.13 -23.33
C ALA A 314 -17.62 4.95 -23.22
N GLY A 315 -16.73 4.56 -22.31
CA GLY A 315 -15.49 5.26 -22.03
C GLY A 315 -15.60 6.32 -20.94
N LYS A 316 -16.74 6.45 -20.24
CA LYS A 316 -16.83 7.43 -19.15
C LYS A 316 -15.75 7.22 -18.08
N GLN A 317 -15.48 5.97 -17.69
CA GLN A 317 -14.47 5.70 -16.67
C GLN A 317 -13.04 5.90 -17.19
N TYR A 318 -12.82 5.64 -18.49
CA TYR A 318 -11.58 6.03 -19.15
C TYR A 318 -11.33 7.53 -18.94
N ASP A 319 -12.31 8.36 -19.29
CA ASP A 319 -12.18 9.81 -19.21
C ASP A 319 -12.00 10.28 -17.77
N ASP A 320 -12.77 9.74 -16.83
CA ASP A 320 -12.65 10.10 -15.42
C ASP A 320 -11.25 9.73 -14.85
N CYS A 321 -10.72 8.54 -15.18
CA CYS A 321 -9.43 8.08 -14.65
C CYS A 321 -8.22 8.76 -15.31
N PHE A 322 -8.18 8.79 -16.63
CA PHE A 322 -7.01 9.34 -17.35
C PHE A 322 -7.08 10.87 -17.44
N GLY A 323 -8.28 11.47 -17.39
CA GLY A 323 -8.43 12.91 -17.15
C GLY A 323 -7.88 13.33 -15.80
N ALA A 324 -8.20 12.60 -14.71
CA ALA A 324 -7.63 12.89 -13.40
C ALA A 324 -6.11 12.67 -13.33
N ALA A 325 -5.57 11.74 -14.14
CA ALA A 325 -4.13 11.57 -14.27
C ALA A 325 -3.48 12.78 -14.95
N HIS A 326 -4.08 13.26 -16.06
CA HIS A 326 -3.67 14.49 -16.73
C HIS A 326 -3.71 15.68 -15.78
N ASP A 327 -4.80 15.86 -15.01
CA ASP A 327 -4.92 16.96 -14.06
C ASP A 327 -3.77 17.00 -13.04
N VAL A 328 -3.33 15.83 -12.55
CA VAL A 328 -2.18 15.73 -11.64
C VAL A 328 -0.88 16.12 -12.34
N LEU A 329 -0.65 15.58 -13.53
CA LEU A 329 0.61 15.77 -14.26
C LEU A 329 0.73 17.18 -14.85
N ASP A 330 -0.35 17.76 -15.35
CA ASP A 330 -0.40 19.14 -15.86
C ASP A 330 -0.19 20.17 -14.73
N ASN A 331 -0.44 19.78 -13.48
CA ASN A 331 -0.21 20.60 -12.27
C ASN A 331 0.92 20.04 -11.39
N PHE A 332 1.90 19.35 -11.97
CA PHE A 332 2.92 18.59 -11.25
C PHE A 332 3.57 19.34 -10.07
N ASP A 333 4.10 20.54 -10.30
CA ASP A 333 4.77 21.34 -9.26
C ASP A 333 3.84 21.72 -8.09
N LYS A 334 2.55 21.91 -8.37
CA LYS A 334 1.55 22.24 -7.36
C LYS A 334 1.16 21.00 -6.56
N GLU A 335 1.03 19.85 -7.22
CA GLU A 335 0.70 18.57 -6.59
C GLU A 335 1.87 18.02 -5.77
N PHE A 336 3.11 18.27 -6.21
CA PHE A 336 4.34 17.77 -5.59
C PHE A 336 5.36 18.90 -5.34
N PRO A 337 5.10 19.83 -4.37
CA PRO A 337 6.01 20.96 -4.11
C PRO A 337 7.44 20.56 -3.74
N HIS A 338 7.63 19.36 -3.19
CA HIS A 338 8.94 18.81 -2.84
C HIS A 338 9.77 18.38 -4.08
N TRP A 339 9.16 18.33 -5.28
CA TRP A 339 9.82 18.08 -6.56
C TRP A 339 9.63 19.23 -7.56
N GLN A 340 9.28 20.42 -7.06
CA GLN A 340 9.03 21.59 -7.89
C GLN A 340 10.20 21.87 -8.85
N GLY A 341 9.88 22.04 -10.14
CA GLY A 341 10.85 22.39 -11.19
C GLY A 341 11.60 21.20 -11.80
N ARG A 342 11.42 19.97 -11.29
CA ARG A 342 12.05 18.75 -11.85
C ARG A 342 11.38 18.27 -13.14
N GLY A 343 10.08 18.51 -13.26
CA GLY A 343 9.26 17.86 -14.28
C GLY A 343 9.16 16.34 -14.08
N TYR A 344 8.65 15.64 -15.09
CA TYR A 344 8.41 14.20 -15.02
C TYR A 344 8.54 13.52 -16.38
N GLU A 345 8.70 12.21 -16.36
CA GLU A 345 8.66 11.33 -17.53
C GLU A 345 7.76 10.12 -17.23
N VAL A 346 6.84 9.79 -18.14
CA VAL A 346 5.99 8.59 -18.02
C VAL A 346 6.78 7.38 -18.50
N GLU A 347 7.24 6.58 -17.55
CA GLU A 347 8.11 5.43 -17.79
C GLU A 347 7.31 4.16 -18.12
N GLY A 348 6.11 4.03 -17.54
CA GLY A 348 5.30 2.85 -17.79
C GLY A 348 3.87 2.89 -17.28
N PHE A 349 3.12 1.89 -17.75
CA PHE A 349 1.72 1.67 -17.41
C PHE A 349 1.54 0.26 -16.86
N VAL A 350 0.64 0.15 -15.88
CA VAL A 350 0.20 -1.14 -15.36
C VAL A 350 -1.30 -1.23 -15.49
N TRP A 351 -1.78 -2.36 -15.99
CA TRP A 351 -3.21 -2.67 -16.12
C TRP A 351 -3.58 -3.94 -15.37
N TRP A 352 -4.47 -3.82 -14.38
CA TRP A 352 -5.05 -4.99 -13.70
C TRP A 352 -6.58 -4.91 -13.64
N GLN A 353 -7.20 -5.57 -14.61
CA GLN A 353 -8.65 -5.57 -14.81
C GLN A 353 -9.09 -6.83 -15.55
N GLY A 354 -10.39 -7.11 -15.57
CA GLY A 354 -11.00 -8.10 -16.47
C GLY A 354 -12.30 -8.67 -15.89
N ASP A 355 -12.46 -8.62 -14.57
CA ASP A 355 -13.55 -9.31 -13.89
C ASP A 355 -14.92 -8.80 -14.33
N LYS A 356 -15.07 -7.49 -14.56
CA LYS A 356 -16.36 -6.95 -14.99
C LYS A 356 -16.76 -7.41 -16.40
N ASP A 357 -15.80 -7.64 -17.29
CA ASP A 357 -16.05 -8.11 -18.65
C ASP A 357 -16.55 -9.57 -18.68
N ARG A 358 -16.25 -10.38 -17.65
CA ARG A 358 -16.64 -11.80 -17.62
C ARG A 358 -18.15 -12.02 -17.56
N TYR A 359 -18.91 -11.02 -17.12
CA TYR A 359 -20.36 -11.07 -16.99
C TYR A 359 -21.11 -10.78 -18.29
N ASN A 360 -20.40 -10.41 -19.36
CA ASN A 360 -20.98 -10.20 -20.67
C ASN A 360 -20.08 -10.83 -21.75
N GLU A 361 -20.60 -11.85 -22.44
CA GLU A 361 -19.83 -12.55 -23.47
C GLU A 361 -19.36 -11.62 -24.59
N ALA A 362 -20.19 -10.66 -25.01
CA ALA A 362 -19.82 -9.67 -26.03
C ALA A 362 -18.63 -8.81 -25.61
N HIS A 363 -18.48 -8.56 -24.31
CA HIS A 363 -17.33 -7.86 -23.75
C HIS A 363 -16.10 -8.77 -23.72
N ALA A 364 -16.27 -10.03 -23.27
CA ALA A 364 -15.18 -10.99 -23.21
C ALA A 364 -14.58 -11.29 -24.60
N VAL A 365 -15.39 -11.47 -25.63
CA VAL A 365 -14.92 -11.70 -27.01
C VAL A 365 -14.20 -10.49 -27.61
N HIS A 366 -14.50 -9.27 -27.14
CA HIS A 366 -13.85 -8.04 -27.59
C HIS A 366 -12.67 -7.60 -26.72
N TYR A 367 -12.40 -8.31 -25.63
CA TYR A 367 -11.44 -7.88 -24.61
C TYR A 367 -10.05 -7.64 -25.18
N GLU A 368 -9.51 -8.59 -25.95
CA GLU A 368 -8.19 -8.51 -26.57
C GLU A 368 -8.06 -7.26 -27.45
N LYS A 369 -9.04 -7.04 -28.35
CA LYS A 369 -9.05 -5.89 -29.26
C LYS A 369 -9.09 -4.56 -28.50
N ASN A 370 -9.89 -4.49 -27.44
CA ASN A 370 -9.99 -3.30 -26.62
C ASN A 370 -8.72 -3.07 -25.79
N LEU A 371 -8.06 -4.13 -25.31
CA LEU A 371 -6.79 -4.04 -24.58
C LEU A 371 -5.65 -3.53 -25.47
N VAL A 372 -5.53 -4.07 -26.68
CA VAL A 372 -4.56 -3.59 -27.68
C VAL A 372 -4.78 -2.11 -27.98
N ARG A 373 -6.04 -1.68 -28.10
CA ARG A 373 -6.38 -0.27 -28.30
C ARG A 373 -5.99 0.57 -27.09
N LEU A 374 -6.32 0.13 -25.88
CA LEU A 374 -5.99 0.83 -24.64
C LEU A 374 -4.48 1.09 -24.54
N ILE A 375 -3.65 0.06 -24.75
CA ILE A 375 -2.18 0.17 -24.72
C ILE A 375 -1.70 1.28 -25.67
N LYS A 376 -2.19 1.27 -26.91
CA LYS A 376 -1.80 2.25 -27.93
C LYS A 376 -2.31 3.66 -27.61
N THR A 377 -3.54 3.78 -27.12
CA THR A 377 -4.11 5.09 -26.79
C THR A 377 -3.38 5.73 -25.62
N LEU A 378 -3.10 4.99 -24.54
CA LEU A 378 -2.40 5.53 -23.37
C LEU A 378 -0.99 6.03 -23.73
N ARG A 379 -0.22 5.27 -24.51
CA ARG A 379 1.09 5.73 -25.03
C ARG A 379 0.96 7.01 -25.86
N GLY A 380 -0.09 7.11 -26.68
CA GLY A 380 -0.34 8.27 -27.52
C GLY A 380 -0.72 9.52 -26.73
N GLU A 381 -1.70 9.43 -25.82
CA GLU A 381 -2.26 10.59 -25.12
C GLU A 381 -1.30 11.16 -24.07
N PHE A 382 -0.53 10.31 -23.39
CA PHE A 382 0.52 10.73 -22.47
C PHE A 382 1.84 11.07 -23.18
N LYS A 383 1.86 11.04 -24.52
CA LYS A 383 3.04 11.35 -25.36
C LYS A 383 4.26 10.52 -24.97
N ALA A 384 4.04 9.26 -24.60
CA ALA A 384 5.04 8.34 -24.08
C ALA A 384 5.10 7.06 -24.94
N PRO A 385 5.60 7.16 -26.21
CA PRO A 385 5.56 6.05 -27.15
C PRO A 385 6.40 4.84 -26.72
N ASN A 386 7.45 5.07 -25.92
CA ASN A 386 8.37 4.04 -25.44
C ASN A 386 8.01 3.48 -24.06
N ALA A 387 7.02 4.08 -23.37
CA ALA A 387 6.63 3.67 -22.04
C ALA A 387 6.25 2.19 -22.02
N LYS A 388 6.83 1.46 -21.06
CA LYS A 388 6.61 0.02 -20.91
C LYS A 388 5.17 -0.24 -20.46
N PHE A 389 4.64 -1.41 -20.78
CA PHE A 389 3.27 -1.77 -20.41
C PHE A 389 3.23 -3.15 -19.78
N VAL A 390 2.71 -3.26 -18.57
CA VAL A 390 2.53 -4.55 -17.89
C VAL A 390 1.06 -4.81 -17.64
N VAL A 391 0.59 -5.97 -18.11
CA VAL A 391 -0.76 -6.48 -17.86
C VAL A 391 -0.68 -7.56 -16.79
N ALA A 392 -1.59 -7.55 -15.83
CA ALA A 392 -1.77 -8.64 -14.89
C ALA A 392 -3.10 -9.37 -15.18
N THR A 393 -3.04 -10.71 -15.26
CA THR A 393 -4.26 -11.50 -15.42
C THR A 393 -5.09 -11.53 -14.13
N LEU A 394 -6.29 -12.11 -14.17
CA LEU A 394 -7.06 -12.41 -12.96
C LEU A 394 -6.61 -13.74 -12.36
N GLY A 395 -6.55 -13.81 -11.02
CA GLY A 395 -5.96 -14.95 -10.31
C GLY A 395 -6.79 -16.23 -10.34
N GLN A 396 -8.09 -16.18 -10.65
CA GLN A 396 -8.96 -17.36 -10.57
C GLN A 396 -8.89 -18.30 -11.78
N THR A 397 -8.33 -17.88 -12.92
CA THR A 397 -8.46 -18.63 -14.18
C THR A 397 -7.18 -19.39 -14.54
N ALA A 398 -7.26 -20.72 -14.57
CA ALA A 398 -6.18 -21.60 -15.03
C ALA A 398 -5.97 -21.49 -16.56
N ARG A 399 -4.74 -21.65 -17.07
CA ARG A 399 -4.45 -21.68 -18.53
C ARG A 399 -5.25 -22.77 -19.27
N GLY A 400 -5.50 -23.89 -18.59
CA GLY A 400 -6.29 -25.01 -19.11
C GLY A 400 -7.79 -24.92 -18.82
N ALA A 401 -8.31 -23.77 -18.37
CA ALA A 401 -9.73 -23.61 -18.09
C ALA A 401 -10.59 -23.89 -19.35
N PRO A 402 -11.80 -24.45 -19.19
CA PRO A 402 -12.70 -24.71 -20.30
C PRO A 402 -13.10 -23.42 -21.03
N PRO A 403 -13.62 -23.51 -22.27
CA PRO A 403 -14.12 -22.35 -22.98
C PRO A 403 -15.17 -21.57 -22.17
N GLY A 404 -15.05 -20.25 -22.17
CA GLY A 404 -15.94 -19.34 -21.46
C GLY A 404 -15.35 -17.93 -21.36
N ASN A 405 -16.13 -16.99 -20.83
CA ASN A 405 -15.75 -15.57 -20.79
C ASN A 405 -14.42 -15.32 -20.06
N GLU A 406 -14.19 -15.99 -18.94
CA GLU A 406 -12.93 -15.86 -18.19
C GLU A 406 -11.73 -16.37 -19.00
N LYS A 407 -11.91 -17.44 -19.78
CA LYS A 407 -10.88 -17.98 -20.67
C LYS A 407 -10.60 -17.04 -21.84
N LEU A 408 -11.63 -16.46 -22.45
CA LEU A 408 -11.48 -15.45 -23.51
C LEU A 408 -10.70 -14.21 -23.03
N ILE A 409 -10.99 -13.74 -21.82
CA ILE A 409 -10.30 -12.60 -21.20
C ILE A 409 -8.84 -12.96 -20.90
N LEU A 410 -8.59 -14.14 -20.29
CA LEU A 410 -7.24 -14.63 -20.03
C LEU A 410 -6.43 -14.74 -21.32
N ASP A 411 -7.01 -15.31 -22.38
CA ASP A 411 -6.34 -15.45 -23.67
C ASP A 411 -6.02 -14.09 -24.28
N GLY A 412 -6.94 -13.13 -24.22
CA GLY A 412 -6.70 -11.76 -24.68
C GLY A 412 -5.59 -11.05 -23.91
N GLN A 413 -5.49 -11.28 -22.59
CA GLN A 413 -4.40 -10.74 -21.77
C GLN A 413 -3.06 -11.39 -22.11
N LEU A 414 -3.02 -12.71 -22.31
CA LEU A 414 -1.79 -13.41 -22.69
C LEU A 414 -1.35 -13.09 -24.12
N ALA A 415 -2.29 -12.78 -25.00
CA ALA A 415 -2.03 -12.47 -26.40
C ALA A 415 -1.30 -11.14 -26.62
N VAL A 416 -1.45 -10.16 -25.70
CA VAL A 416 -0.74 -8.87 -25.81
C VAL A 416 0.69 -8.91 -25.29
N ASP A 417 1.10 -10.01 -24.64
CA ASP A 417 2.47 -10.21 -24.20
C ASP A 417 3.43 -10.17 -25.42
N GLY A 418 4.50 -9.38 -25.33
CA GLY A 418 5.46 -9.22 -26.42
C GLY A 418 6.19 -10.50 -26.82
N ALA A 419 6.30 -11.48 -25.91
CA ALA A 419 6.87 -12.79 -26.19
C ALA A 419 5.90 -13.74 -26.92
N SER A 420 4.60 -13.42 -26.97
CA SER A 420 3.61 -14.22 -27.71
C SER A 420 3.81 -14.17 -29.23
N GLY A 421 4.43 -13.10 -29.73
CA GLY A 421 4.63 -12.84 -31.17
C GLY A 421 3.36 -12.45 -31.95
N LYS A 422 2.19 -12.35 -31.31
CA LYS A 422 0.92 -12.01 -32.00
C LYS A 422 0.88 -10.55 -32.47
N TYR A 423 1.46 -9.64 -31.67
CA TYR A 423 1.56 -8.21 -31.97
C TYR A 423 3.04 -7.82 -32.06
N PRO A 424 3.63 -7.75 -33.27
CA PRO A 424 5.04 -7.42 -33.44
C PRO A 424 5.47 -6.10 -32.77
N GLU A 425 4.58 -5.12 -32.70
CA GLU A 425 4.82 -3.82 -32.07
C GLU A 425 4.95 -3.87 -30.54
N PHE A 426 4.54 -4.98 -29.92
CA PHE A 426 4.61 -5.18 -28.46
C PHE A 426 5.86 -5.93 -28.01
N ARG A 427 6.66 -6.44 -28.95
CA ARG A 427 7.89 -7.16 -28.67
C ARG A 427 8.87 -6.27 -27.89
N GLY A 428 9.28 -6.73 -26.70
CA GLY A 428 10.23 -6.03 -25.84
C GLY A 428 9.68 -4.80 -25.11
N ASN A 429 8.38 -4.47 -25.24
CA ASN A 429 7.80 -3.32 -24.56
C ASN A 429 6.43 -3.58 -23.89
N VAL A 430 5.82 -4.76 -24.06
CA VAL A 430 4.65 -5.21 -23.30
C VAL A 430 4.93 -6.58 -22.68
N ALA A 431 4.53 -6.78 -21.43
CA ALA A 431 4.58 -8.06 -20.74
C ALA A 431 3.24 -8.36 -20.05
N THR A 432 2.91 -9.65 -19.93
CA THR A 432 1.75 -10.13 -19.18
C THR A 432 2.18 -11.05 -18.04
N VAL A 433 1.89 -10.63 -16.81
CA VAL A 433 2.06 -11.45 -15.61
C VAL A 433 0.85 -12.37 -15.45
N TYR A 434 1.10 -13.67 -15.54
CA TYR A 434 0.09 -14.69 -15.27
C TYR A 434 -0.05 -14.91 -13.76
N THR A 435 -1.13 -14.42 -13.19
CA THR A 435 -1.30 -14.27 -11.73
C THR A 435 -1.94 -15.47 -11.01
N HIS A 436 -2.48 -16.45 -11.74
CA HIS A 436 -3.11 -17.63 -11.14
C HIS A 436 -2.24 -18.35 -10.09
N PRO A 437 -0.94 -18.64 -10.33
CA PRO A 437 -0.09 -19.28 -9.32
C PRO A 437 0.29 -18.37 -8.15
N LEU A 438 0.13 -17.04 -8.29
CA LEU A 438 0.44 -16.05 -7.25
C LEU A 438 -0.76 -15.78 -6.34
N SER A 439 -1.97 -16.12 -6.79
CA SER A 439 -3.20 -15.92 -6.03
C SER A 439 -3.32 -16.94 -4.90
N GLN A 440 -3.44 -16.47 -3.67
CA GLN A 440 -3.57 -17.30 -2.46
C GLN A 440 -5.01 -17.81 -2.24
N GLY A 441 -5.78 -18.00 -3.31
CA GLY A 441 -7.22 -18.29 -3.28
C GLY A 441 -8.11 -17.04 -3.42
N GLY A 442 -9.41 -17.24 -3.22
CA GLY A 442 -10.44 -16.26 -3.54
C GLY A 442 -10.53 -15.97 -5.05
N ALA A 443 -11.35 -15.00 -5.43
CA ALA A 443 -11.50 -14.57 -6.82
C ALA A 443 -11.50 -13.05 -6.93
N SER A 444 -11.32 -12.53 -8.15
CA SER A 444 -11.31 -11.07 -8.39
C SER A 444 -12.57 -10.35 -7.93
N ASN A 445 -13.74 -10.98 -8.00
CA ASN A 445 -15.00 -10.38 -7.55
C ASN A 445 -15.14 -10.33 -6.02
N SER A 446 -14.44 -11.20 -5.28
CA SER A 446 -14.32 -11.15 -3.81
C SER A 446 -13.09 -10.36 -3.34
N HIS A 447 -12.32 -9.82 -4.29
CA HIS A 447 -11.02 -9.18 -4.05
C HIS A 447 -10.03 -10.10 -3.33
N TYR A 448 -10.01 -11.37 -3.75
CA TYR A 448 -9.15 -12.41 -3.18
C TYR A 448 -9.33 -12.53 -1.65
N ASP A 449 -10.57 -12.31 -1.18
CA ASP A 449 -11.00 -12.30 0.22
C ASP A 449 -10.25 -11.30 1.13
N GLY A 450 -9.61 -10.31 0.50
CA GLY A 450 -8.72 -9.34 1.15
C GLY A 450 -7.37 -9.92 1.55
N ASN A 451 -6.91 -10.99 0.88
CA ASN A 451 -5.61 -11.59 1.12
C ASN A 451 -4.49 -10.69 0.60
N SER A 452 -3.74 -10.07 1.50
CA SER A 452 -2.64 -9.17 1.17
C SER A 452 -1.46 -9.85 0.51
N GLN A 453 -1.25 -11.15 0.69
CA GLN A 453 -0.15 -11.86 0.04
C GLN A 453 -0.39 -11.92 -1.47
N THR A 454 -1.64 -12.16 -1.91
CA THR A 454 -2.00 -12.07 -3.33
C THR A 454 -1.64 -10.70 -3.92
N TYR A 455 -1.92 -9.60 -3.20
CA TYR A 455 -1.60 -8.25 -3.68
C TYR A 455 -0.10 -7.96 -3.71
N MET A 456 0.64 -8.42 -2.70
CA MET A 456 2.09 -8.25 -2.63
C MET A 456 2.81 -9.08 -3.70
N ASP A 457 2.53 -10.39 -3.79
CA ASP A 457 3.14 -11.30 -4.76
C ASP A 457 2.87 -10.83 -6.21
N ILE A 458 1.64 -10.40 -6.51
CA ILE A 458 1.30 -9.86 -7.83
C ILE A 458 1.95 -8.50 -8.05
N GLY A 459 1.97 -7.63 -7.05
CA GLY A 459 2.64 -6.32 -7.14
C GLY A 459 4.12 -6.45 -7.45
N GLU A 460 4.84 -7.32 -6.72
CA GLU A 460 6.24 -7.63 -6.97
C GLU A 460 6.45 -8.19 -8.38
N ALA A 461 5.66 -9.19 -8.79
CA ALA A 461 5.79 -9.80 -10.12
C ALA A 461 5.53 -8.82 -11.27
N ILE A 462 4.57 -7.90 -11.12
CA ILE A 462 4.35 -6.81 -12.08
C ILE A 462 5.54 -5.85 -12.10
N GLY A 463 6.09 -5.51 -10.94
CA GLY A 463 7.28 -4.66 -10.82
C GLY A 463 8.51 -5.30 -11.48
N GLU A 464 8.70 -6.60 -11.29
CA GLU A 464 9.81 -7.36 -11.90
C GLU A 464 9.66 -7.42 -13.41
N ALA A 465 8.43 -7.64 -13.92
CA ALA A 465 8.16 -7.59 -15.34
C ALA A 465 8.42 -6.20 -15.93
N MET A 466 8.02 -5.13 -15.22
CA MET A 466 8.29 -3.74 -15.60
C MET A 466 9.80 -3.48 -15.70
N VAL A 467 10.56 -3.84 -14.65
CA VAL A 467 12.02 -3.73 -14.62
C VAL A 467 12.69 -4.57 -15.71
N GLY A 468 12.17 -5.76 -15.99
CA GLY A 468 12.64 -6.60 -17.08
C GLY A 468 12.53 -5.89 -18.43
N LEU A 469 11.39 -5.26 -18.71
CA LEU A 469 11.18 -4.49 -19.95
C LEU A 469 12.12 -3.28 -20.07
N MET A 470 12.45 -2.60 -18.96
CA MET A 470 13.36 -1.45 -18.94
C MET A 470 14.83 -1.84 -19.14
N LYS A 471 15.23 -3.06 -18.74
CA LYS A 471 16.60 -3.57 -18.94
C LYS A 471 16.90 -4.03 -20.36
N HIS A 472 15.87 -4.21 -21.19
CA HIS A 472 16.00 -4.68 -22.57
C HIS A 472 15.93 -3.54 -23.60
N GLU A 473 16.20 -2.31 -23.17
CA GLU A 473 16.34 -1.13 -24.04
C GLU A 473 17.63 -1.10 -24.86
#